data_AF-A0A178IMZ4-F1
#
_entry.id   AF-A0A178IMZ4-F1
#
_cell.length_a   1.000
_cell.length_b   1.000
_cell.length_c   1.000
_cell.angle_alpha   90.00
_cell.angle_beta   90.00
_cell.angle_gamma   90.00
#
_symmetry.space_group_name_H-M   'P 1'
#
loop_
_entity.id
_entity.type
_entity.pdbx_description
1 polymer ?
#
loop_
_entity_poly.entity_id
_entity_poly.type
_entity_poly.pdbx_seq_one_letter_code
_entity_poly.pdbx_strand_id
1 'polypeptide(L)'
;MKTKSKRFSPLVPGLLLLLALPLLSAGCGGPNEEKMKAGLVKSGMPAEQAECFARQMRKTVDAEPYNYMAELMNAGSDEKTAVNKARRKYGADFKESMEKARAACVE
;
A
#
# COMPACT_ATOMS: atom_id res chain seq x y z
N MET A 1 35.46 49.10 -4.04
CA MET A 1 34.86 48.86 -2.71
C MET A 1 33.39 48.51 -2.86
N LYS A 2 32.94 47.49 -2.10
CA LYS A 2 31.56 47.05 -1.80
C LYS A 2 30.72 46.30 -2.87
N THR A 3 30.61 45.02 -2.57
CA THR A 3 29.69 43.96 -2.97
C THR A 3 28.19 44.28 -2.77
N LYS A 4 27.31 43.70 -3.59
CA LYS A 4 26.19 42.86 -3.11
C LYS A 4 25.54 42.03 -4.21
N SER A 5 25.72 40.72 -4.05
CA SER A 5 24.98 39.63 -4.65
C SER A 5 23.52 39.63 -4.21
N LYS A 6 22.61 39.17 -5.09
CA LYS A 6 21.46 38.31 -4.75
C LYS A 6 20.79 37.79 -6.04
N ARG A 7 21.14 36.55 -6.37
CA ARG A 7 20.39 35.67 -7.29
C ARG A 7 19.01 35.42 -6.67
N PHE A 8 17.95 35.69 -7.41
CA PHE A 8 16.59 35.33 -7.05
C PHE A 8 16.28 33.99 -7.73
N SER A 9 16.43 32.90 -6.99
CA SER A 9 15.85 31.60 -7.34
C SER A 9 14.43 31.56 -6.74
N PRO A 10 13.37 31.23 -7.50
CA PRO A 10 12.12 30.84 -6.88
C PRO A 10 12.29 29.42 -6.34
N LEU A 11 12.59 29.31 -5.05
CA LEU A 11 12.25 28.14 -4.25
C LEU A 11 10.73 27.98 -4.38
N VAL A 12 10.29 26.93 -5.09
CA VAL A 12 8.93 26.42 -4.97
C VAL A 12 8.96 25.46 -3.77
N PRO A 13 8.49 25.85 -2.57
CA PRO A 13 8.53 24.98 -1.41
C PRO A 13 7.27 24.13 -1.44
N GLY A 14 7.42 22.83 -1.71
CA GLY A 14 6.59 21.78 -1.11
C GLY A 14 5.08 21.82 -1.40
N LEU A 15 4.68 21.88 -2.67
CA LEU A 15 3.27 21.71 -3.06
C LEU A 15 3.07 20.41 -3.86
N LEU A 16 3.07 19.26 -3.18
CA LEU A 16 2.57 17.97 -3.71
C LEU A 16 2.48 16.91 -2.60
N LEU A 17 1.76 17.24 -1.50
CA LEU A 17 1.49 16.29 -0.40
C LEU A 17 0.03 16.42 0.07
N LEU A 18 -0.88 16.49 -0.89
CA LEU A 18 -2.33 16.50 -0.69
C LEU A 18 -2.92 15.53 -1.70
N LEU A 19 -3.34 14.35 -1.21
CA LEU A 19 -4.16 13.28 -1.81
C LEU A 19 -3.55 11.94 -1.31
N ALA A 20 -4.12 11.15 -0.41
CA ALA A 20 -5.48 11.06 0.10
C ALA A 20 -5.41 10.44 1.51
N LEU A 21 -6.04 11.10 2.48
CA LEU A 21 -6.38 10.54 3.78
C LEU A 21 -7.88 10.26 3.76
N PRO A 22 -8.35 9.02 3.53
CA PRO A 22 -9.65 8.62 4.00
C PRO A 22 -9.52 8.27 5.49
N LEU A 23 -9.71 9.31 6.30
CA LEU A 23 -10.04 9.21 7.71
C LEU A 23 -11.16 8.16 7.95
N LEU A 24 -10.91 7.30 8.94
CA LEU A 24 -11.89 6.66 9.83
C LEU A 24 -12.90 5.66 9.22
N SER A 25 -12.49 4.40 9.23
CA SER A 25 -13.37 3.29 9.67
C SER A 25 -12.57 2.27 10.47
N ALA A 26 -11.84 2.76 11.49
CA ALA A 26 -11.22 1.93 12.51
C ALA A 26 -12.26 1.60 13.60
N GLY A 27 -13.11 0.62 13.32
CA GLY A 27 -14.07 0.09 14.28
C GLY A 27 -14.66 -1.20 13.74
N CYS A 28 -14.35 -2.31 14.44
CA CYS A 28 -14.63 -3.72 14.11
C CYS A 28 -13.74 -4.37 13.03
N GLY A 29 -12.59 -4.91 13.47
CA GLY A 29 -12.01 -6.20 13.02
C GLY A 29 -11.74 -6.48 11.53
N GLY A 30 -11.95 -5.53 10.63
CA GLY A 30 -11.86 -5.73 9.18
C GLY A 30 -10.45 -5.68 8.59
N PRO A 31 -10.30 -5.96 7.28
CA PRO A 31 -9.03 -5.83 6.57
C PRO A 31 -8.52 -4.38 6.61
N ASN A 32 -7.29 -4.18 7.06
CA ASN A 32 -6.68 -2.86 7.25
C ASN A 32 -6.00 -2.36 5.97
N GLU A 33 -6.78 -1.64 5.16
CA GLU A 33 -6.39 -1.10 3.85
C GLU A 33 -5.08 -0.32 3.86
N GLU A 34 -4.91 0.57 4.84
CA GLU A 34 -3.73 1.42 4.95
C GLU A 34 -2.47 0.59 5.21
N LYS A 35 -2.57 -0.41 6.10
CA LYS A 35 -1.45 -1.32 6.42
C LYS A 35 -1.02 -2.11 5.19
N MET A 36 -1.98 -2.59 4.39
CA MET A 36 -1.69 -3.32 3.16
C MET A 36 -1.07 -2.42 2.10
N LYS A 37 -1.65 -1.24 1.85
CA LYS A 37 -1.08 -0.25 0.91
C LYS A 37 0.38 0.06 1.28
N ALA A 38 0.66 0.32 2.55
CA ALA A 38 2.01 0.60 3.03
C ALA A 38 2.96 -0.59 2.80
N GLY A 39 2.49 -1.82 3.05
CA GLY A 39 3.25 -3.04 2.79
C GLY A 39 3.57 -3.21 1.30
N LEU A 40 2.58 -3.05 0.43
CA LEU A 40 2.74 -3.17 -1.02
C LEU A 40 3.74 -2.15 -1.57
N VAL A 41 3.65 -0.88 -1.15
CA VAL A 41 4.62 0.15 -1.53
C VAL A 41 6.03 -0.21 -1.08
N LYS A 42 6.19 -0.68 0.16
CA LYS A 42 7.50 -1.15 0.67
C LYS A 42 8.03 -2.35 -0.10
N SER A 43 7.16 -3.21 -0.61
CA SER A 43 7.54 -4.35 -1.46
C SER A 43 7.91 -3.97 -2.90
N GLY A 44 7.80 -2.69 -3.26
CA GLY A 44 8.18 -2.16 -4.56
C GLY A 44 7.02 -1.89 -5.52
N MET A 45 5.77 -2.03 -5.09
CA MET A 45 4.59 -1.69 -5.90
C MET A 45 4.41 -0.17 -5.99
N PRO A 46 4.13 0.40 -7.18
CA PRO A 46 3.79 1.81 -7.31
C PRO A 46 2.60 2.20 -6.42
N ALA A 47 2.64 3.40 -5.82
CA ALA A 47 1.66 3.82 -4.82
C ALA A 47 0.20 3.79 -5.32
N GLU A 48 -0.01 4.16 -6.59
CA GLU A 48 -1.35 4.14 -7.21
C GLU A 48 -1.87 2.71 -7.40
N GLN A 49 -1.00 1.79 -7.85
CA GLN A 49 -1.33 0.37 -7.98
C GLN A 49 -1.60 -0.25 -6.61
N ALA A 50 -0.76 0.05 -5.61
CA ALA A 50 -0.92 -0.43 -4.23
C ALA A 50 -2.25 0.01 -3.62
N GLU A 51 -2.70 1.23 -3.92
CA GLU A 51 -3.97 1.75 -3.45
C GLU A 51 -5.16 1.05 -4.13
N CYS A 52 -5.12 0.86 -5.45
CA CYS A 52 -6.12 0.08 -6.18
C CYS A 52 -6.21 -1.35 -5.64
N PHE A 53 -5.05 -1.99 -5.50
CA PHE A 53 -4.94 -3.37 -5.05
C PHE A 53 -5.48 -3.56 -3.63
N ALA A 54 -5.06 -2.71 -2.68
CA ALA A 54 -5.51 -2.77 -1.29
C ALA A 54 -7.03 -2.59 -1.17
N ARG A 55 -7.61 -1.67 -1.98
CA ARG A 55 -9.07 -1.46 -2.06
C ARG A 55 -9.84 -2.66 -2.59
N GLN A 56 -9.35 -3.30 -3.65
CA GLN A 56 -10.02 -4.48 -4.22
C GLN A 56 -9.97 -5.65 -3.25
N MET A 57 -8.80 -5.89 -2.67
CA MET A 57 -8.58 -6.98 -1.73
C MET A 57 -9.39 -6.85 -0.44
N ARG A 58 -9.61 -5.62 0.06
CA ARG A 58 -10.47 -5.39 1.24
C ARG A 58 -11.90 -5.88 1.02
N LYS A 59 -12.38 -5.92 -0.22
CA LYS A 59 -13.75 -6.35 -0.55
C LYS A 59 -13.91 -7.87 -0.63
N THR A 60 -12.82 -8.60 -0.84
CA THR A 60 -12.86 -9.99 -1.33
C THR A 60 -12.05 -10.96 -0.49
N VAL A 61 -11.27 -10.48 0.47
CA VAL A 61 -10.44 -11.31 1.33
C VAL A 61 -10.73 -11.04 2.79
N ASP A 62 -10.81 -12.13 3.56
CA ASP A 62 -10.97 -12.08 5.01
C ASP A 62 -9.86 -11.25 5.66
N ALA A 63 -10.21 -10.59 6.76
CA ALA A 63 -9.31 -9.67 7.45
C ALA A 63 -8.00 -10.33 7.87
N GLU A 64 -8.01 -11.60 8.29
CA GLU A 64 -6.83 -12.29 8.82
C GLU A 64 -5.71 -12.50 7.79
N PRO A 65 -5.93 -13.22 6.65
CA PRO A 65 -4.89 -13.38 5.64
C PRO A 65 -4.43 -12.04 5.06
N TYR A 66 -5.35 -11.10 4.89
CA TYR A 66 -5.06 -9.74 4.43
C TYR A 66 -4.09 -9.01 5.38
N ASN A 67 -4.45 -8.95 6.67
CA ASN A 67 -3.66 -8.23 7.67
C ASN A 67 -2.30 -8.90 7.89
N TYR A 68 -2.24 -10.23 7.84
CA TYR A 68 -0.99 -10.97 7.96
C TYR A 68 -0.03 -10.71 6.78
N MET A 69 -0.54 -10.67 5.55
CA MET A 69 0.28 -10.27 4.39
C MET A 69 0.83 -8.86 4.55
N ALA A 70 -0.03 -7.92 4.97
CA ALA A 70 0.36 -6.54 5.21
C ALA A 70 1.46 -6.43 6.28
N GLU A 71 1.40 -7.23 7.34
CA GLU A 71 2.45 -7.31 8.37
C GLU A 71 3.79 -7.78 7.80
N LEU A 72 3.77 -8.88 7.04
CA LEU A 72 4.98 -9.44 6.47
C LEU A 72 5.68 -8.45 5.52
N MET A 73 4.90 -7.76 4.70
CA MET A 73 5.45 -6.76 3.78
C MET A 73 5.97 -5.52 4.52
N ASN A 74 5.26 -5.08 5.56
CA ASN A 74 5.75 -3.99 6.41
C ASN A 74 7.02 -4.34 7.20
N ALA A 75 7.22 -5.63 7.49
CA ALA A 75 8.43 -6.18 8.08
C ALA A 75 9.56 -6.42 7.04
N GLY A 76 9.34 -6.10 5.77
CA GLY A 76 10.37 -6.18 4.72
C GLY A 76 10.32 -7.42 3.83
N SER A 77 9.28 -8.26 3.94
CA SER A 77 9.07 -9.34 2.97
C SER A 77 8.56 -8.77 1.64
N ASP A 78 8.94 -9.36 0.51
CA ASP A 78 8.31 -9.06 -0.77
C ASP A 78 6.87 -9.62 -0.84
N GLU A 79 6.05 -9.10 -1.77
CA GLU A 79 4.65 -9.51 -1.96
C GLU A 79 4.51 -11.02 -2.14
N LYS A 80 5.35 -11.62 -2.99
CA LYS A 80 5.27 -13.06 -3.31
C LYS A 80 5.56 -13.93 -2.08
N THR A 81 6.55 -13.55 -1.28
CA THR A 81 6.87 -14.19 0.00
C THR A 81 5.73 -14.03 1.00
N ALA A 82 5.15 -12.83 1.12
CA ALA A 82 4.02 -12.57 2.00
C ALA A 82 2.79 -13.43 1.62
N VAL A 83 2.44 -13.47 0.34
CA VAL A 83 1.35 -14.31 -0.21
C VAL A 83 1.59 -15.79 0.06
N ASN A 84 2.80 -16.29 -0.21
CA ASN A 84 3.11 -17.70 0.02
C ASN A 84 3.04 -18.08 1.50
N LYS A 85 3.48 -17.20 2.40
CA LYS A 85 3.36 -17.40 3.85
C LYS A 85 1.90 -17.36 4.30
N ALA A 86 1.11 -16.41 3.82
CA ALA A 86 -0.32 -16.35 4.11
C ALA A 86 -1.05 -17.59 3.59
N ARG A 87 -0.71 -18.09 2.39
CA ARG A 87 -1.29 -19.30 1.80
C ARG A 87 -1.02 -20.53 2.67
N ARG A 88 0.21 -20.67 3.17
CA ARG A 88 0.59 -21.77 4.04
C ARG A 88 -0.14 -21.72 5.39
N LYS A 89 -0.50 -20.53 5.87
CA LYS A 89 -1.14 -20.33 7.17
C LYS A 89 -2.67 -20.41 7.13
N TYR A 90 -3.29 -19.83 6.10
CA TYR A 90 -4.75 -19.65 6.02
C TYR A 90 -5.42 -20.44 4.88
N GLY A 91 -4.67 -21.15 4.05
CA GLY A 91 -5.20 -21.91 2.91
C GLY A 91 -5.09 -21.19 1.57
N ALA A 92 -5.56 -21.84 0.50
CA ALA A 92 -5.41 -21.34 -0.88
C ALA A 92 -6.52 -20.39 -1.31
N ASP A 93 -7.63 -20.32 -0.57
CA ASP A 93 -8.89 -19.74 -1.06
C ASP A 93 -8.80 -18.23 -1.31
N PHE A 94 -7.96 -17.50 -0.56
CA PHE A 94 -7.77 -16.06 -0.79
C PHE A 94 -6.94 -15.74 -2.05
N LYS A 95 -6.29 -16.72 -2.69
CA LYS A 95 -5.49 -16.48 -3.90
C LYS A 95 -6.33 -16.05 -5.09
N GLU A 96 -7.53 -16.60 -5.24
CA GLU A 96 -8.41 -16.24 -6.36
C GLU A 96 -8.78 -14.75 -6.29
N SER A 97 -9.12 -14.27 -5.09
CA SER A 97 -9.37 -12.86 -4.81
C SER A 97 -8.14 -11.97 -5.07
N MET A 98 -6.94 -12.44 -4.73
CA MET A 98 -5.67 -11.76 -5.04
C MET A 98 -5.43 -11.65 -6.54
N GLU A 99 -5.59 -12.74 -7.29
CA GLU A 99 -5.35 -12.76 -8.73
C GLU A 99 -6.34 -11.83 -9.45
N LYS A 100 -7.61 -11.83 -9.04
CA LYS A 100 -8.62 -10.88 -9.50
C LYS A 100 -8.25 -9.43 -9.18
N ALA A 101 -7.80 -9.14 -7.96
CA ALA A 101 -7.35 -7.80 -7.58
C ALA A 101 -6.11 -7.36 -8.37
N ARG A 102 -5.19 -8.28 -8.66
CA ARG A 102 -3.98 -8.01 -9.44
C ARG A 102 -4.33 -7.68 -10.89
N ALA A 103 -5.14 -8.51 -11.53
CA ALA A 103 -5.58 -8.29 -12.91
C ALA A 103 -6.36 -6.98 -13.08
N ALA A 104 -7.05 -6.51 -12.03
CA ALA A 104 -7.78 -5.25 -12.06
C ALA A 104 -6.93 -3.99 -11.83
N CYS A 105 -5.72 -4.13 -11.28
CA CYS A 105 -4.95 -2.99 -10.74
C CYS A 105 -3.47 -2.94 -11.13
N VAL A 106 -2.91 -4.05 -11.63
CA VAL A 106 -1.50 -4.19 -11.98
C VAL A 106 -1.44 -4.74 -13.41
N GLU A 107 -1.17 -3.85 -14.36
CA GLU A 107 -0.88 -4.17 -15.77
C GLU A 107 0.60 -4.46 -16.00
#